data_AF-A0A354Q7R8-F1
#
_entry.id   AF-A0A354Q7R8-F1
#
_cell.length_a   1.000
_cell.length_b   1.000
_cell.length_c   1.000
_cell.angle_alpha   90.00
_cell.angle_beta   90.00
_cell.angle_gamma   90.00
#
_symmetry.space_group_name_H-M   'P 1'
#
loop_
_entity.id
_entity.type
_entity.pdbx_description
1 polymer ?
#
loop_
_entity_poly.entity_id
_entity_poly.type
_entity_poly.pdbx_seq_one_letter_code
_entity_poly.pdbx_strand_id
1 'polypeptide(L)'
;MGVAPFLEKYPYHLFKGIRYVSAKGSVAEANFAEGCGWGVQRTKLSAALLECAETLPNLEIQEGASVACSLEENPEVNIKNNVFHPKLLIGADGLHSRVRKLANLEATIPKLKRWGCSTSF
;
A
#
# COMPACT_ATOMS: atom_id res chain seq x y z
N MET A 1 8.22 3.07 17.41
CA MET A 1 8.49 3.37 16.00
C MET A 1 7.31 2.93 15.17
N GLY A 2 6.98 3.68 14.12
CA GLY A 2 5.85 3.37 13.24
C GLY A 2 4.87 4.54 13.16
N VAL A 3 3.86 4.38 12.31
CA VAL A 3 2.95 5.46 11.94
C VAL A 3 1.90 5.80 13.01
N ALA A 4 1.73 4.96 14.04
CA ALA A 4 0.67 5.13 15.05
C ALA A 4 0.65 6.51 15.74
N PRO A 5 1.78 7.09 16.21
CA PRO A 5 1.78 8.42 16.83
C PRO A 5 1.34 9.53 15.85
N PHE A 6 1.57 9.35 14.55
CA PHE A 6 1.14 10.27 13.50
C PHE A 6 -0.34 10.10 13.13
N LEU A 7 -0.93 8.95 13.45
CA LEU A 7 -2.34 8.61 13.19
C LEU A 7 -3.28 9.02 14.31
N GLU A 8 -2.81 8.99 15.57
CA GLU A 8 -3.64 9.24 16.77
C GLU A 8 -4.34 10.60 16.75
N LYS A 9 -3.80 11.58 16.02
CA LYS A 9 -4.41 12.90 15.81
C LYS A 9 -5.61 12.91 14.86
N TYR A 10 -5.83 11.84 14.09
CA TYR A 10 -6.95 11.73 13.16
C TYR A 10 -8.07 10.88 13.75
N PRO A 11 -9.34 11.11 13.37
CA PRO A 11 -10.42 10.21 13.76
C PRO A 11 -10.17 8.78 13.26
N TYR A 12 -10.24 7.83 14.19
CA TYR A 12 -10.15 6.39 13.92
C TYR A 12 -11.22 5.64 14.70
N HIS A 13 -11.54 4.43 14.24
CA HIS A 13 -12.43 3.51 14.94
C HIS A 13 -11.72 2.19 15.19
N LEU A 14 -11.77 1.71 16.42
CA LEU A 14 -11.26 0.37 16.73
C LEU A 14 -12.25 -0.67 16.20
N PHE A 15 -11.79 -1.60 15.37
CA PHE A 15 -12.58 -2.75 14.95
C PHE A 15 -11.95 -4.03 15.51
N LYS A 16 -12.77 -4.85 16.18
CA LYS A 16 -12.32 -6.02 16.98
C LYS A 16 -12.38 -7.33 16.21
N GLY A 17 -12.99 -7.32 15.03
CA GLY A 17 -13.32 -8.51 14.29
C GLY A 17 -14.09 -8.19 13.02
N ILE A 18 -14.58 -9.25 12.37
CA ILE A 18 -15.39 -9.16 11.15
C ILE A 18 -16.67 -9.96 11.38
N ARG A 19 -17.80 -9.36 11.01
CA ARG A 19 -19.12 -10.01 10.97
C ARG A 19 -19.60 -10.04 9.52
N TYR A 20 -19.85 -11.23 9.00
CA TYR A 20 -20.51 -11.46 7.72
C TYR A 20 -21.99 -11.72 7.95
N VAL A 21 -22.84 -11.05 7.18
CA VAL A 21 -24.28 -11.25 7.20
C VAL A 21 -24.72 -11.64 5.78
N SER A 22 -25.34 -12.80 5.64
CA SER A 22 -25.87 -13.25 4.36
C SER A 22 -27.21 -12.57 4.06
N ALA A 23 -27.59 -12.48 2.79
CA ALA A 23 -28.90 -11.96 2.40
C ALA A 23 -30.09 -12.73 3.01
N LYS A 24 -29.88 -13.98 3.42
CA LYS A 24 -30.88 -14.83 4.10
C LYS A 24 -30.84 -14.70 5.62
N GLY A 25 -30.04 -13.80 6.16
CA GLY A 25 -29.92 -13.53 7.60
C GLY A 25 -28.95 -14.45 8.36
N SER A 26 -28.24 -15.35 7.68
CA SER A 26 -27.20 -16.16 8.34
C SER A 26 -26.02 -15.26 8.71
N VAL A 27 -25.48 -15.43 9.92
CA VAL A 27 -24.37 -14.63 10.43
C VAL A 27 -23.17 -15.52 10.74
N ALA A 28 -21.99 -15.07 10.35
CA ALA A 28 -20.71 -15.63 10.79
C ALA A 28 -19.82 -14.49 11.28
N GLU A 29 -19.29 -14.60 12.50
CA GLU A 29 -18.45 -13.57 13.09
C GLU A 29 -17.23 -14.17 13.79
N ALA A 30 -16.14 -13.41 13.78
CA ALA A 30 -14.94 -13.74 14.52
C ALA A 30 -14.23 -12.45 14.97
N ASN A 31 -13.71 -12.47 16.19
CA ASN A 31 -12.76 -11.46 16.64
C ASN A 31 -11.38 -11.73 16.02
N PHE A 32 -10.53 -10.71 15.95
CA PHE A 32 -9.12 -10.90 15.61
C PHE A 32 -8.44 -11.71 16.70
N ALA A 33 -7.50 -12.56 16.29
CA ALA A 33 -6.71 -13.37 17.21
C ALA A 33 -5.89 -12.49 18.16
N GLU A 34 -5.42 -11.34 17.68
CA GLU A 34 -4.58 -10.41 18.42
C GLU A 34 -4.99 -8.96 18.17
N GLY A 35 -5.17 -8.21 19.26
CA GLY A 35 -5.40 -6.76 19.23
C GLY A 35 -6.67 -6.32 18.50
N CYS A 36 -6.82 -5.00 18.36
CA CYS A 36 -7.85 -4.39 17.53
C CYS A 36 -7.23 -3.85 16.25
N GLY A 37 -7.95 -3.96 15.14
CA GLY A 37 -7.65 -3.21 13.93
C GLY A 37 -8.10 -1.74 14.03
N TRP A 38 -7.60 -0.91 13.12
CA TRP A 38 -7.89 0.51 13.03
C TRP A 38 -8.64 0.86 11.74
N GLY A 39 -9.90 1.24 11.86
CA GLY A 39 -10.70 1.83 10.79
C GLY A 39 -10.32 3.30 10.67
N VAL A 40 -9.55 3.63 9.63
CA VAL A 40 -9.06 4.99 9.36
C VAL A 40 -9.41 5.40 7.95
N GLN A 41 -9.57 6.71 7.74
CA GLN A 41 -9.68 7.25 6.39
C GLN A 41 -8.35 7.04 5.65
N ARG A 42 -8.39 6.47 4.44
CA ARG A 42 -7.21 6.18 3.62
C ARG A 42 -6.30 7.40 3.44
N THR A 43 -6.87 8.56 3.18
CA THR A 43 -6.12 9.81 2.96
C THR A 43 -5.41 10.29 4.21
N LYS A 44 -6.00 10.10 5.40
CA LYS A 44 -5.37 10.40 6.68
C LYS A 44 -4.25 9.42 7.02
N LEU A 45 -4.42 8.14 6.68
CA LEU A 45 -3.34 7.16 6.78
C LEU A 45 -2.17 7.52 5.87
N SER A 46 -2.45 7.89 4.62
CA SER A 46 -1.42 8.33 3.68
C SER A 46 -0.68 9.57 4.18
N ALA A 47 -1.39 10.56 4.71
CA ALA A 47 -0.79 11.77 5.26
C ALA A 47 0.09 11.48 6.48
N ALA A 48 -0.36 10.62 7.39
CA ALA A 48 0.43 10.22 8.55
C ALA A 48 1.70 9.45 8.17
N LEU A 49 1.63 8.59 7.14
CA LEU A 49 2.80 7.90 6.61
C LEU A 49 3.81 8.88 6.01
N LEU A 50 3.34 9.87 5.26
CA LEU A 50 4.19 10.91 4.68
C LEU A 50 4.91 11.71 5.78
N GLU A 51 4.17 12.22 6.76
CA GLU A 51 4.73 12.97 7.89
C GLU A 51 5.73 12.13 8.69
N CYS A 52 5.43 10.85 8.93
CA CYS A 52 6.38 9.94 9.56
C CYS A 52 7.66 9.79 8.75
N ALA A 53 7.55 9.69 7.43
CA ALA A 53 8.66 9.53 6.51
C ALA A 53 9.53 10.79 6.44
N GLU A 54 8.94 11.99 6.47
CA GLU A 54 9.64 13.28 6.50
C GLU A 54 10.52 13.47 7.75
N THR A 55 10.26 12.73 8.84
CA THR A 55 11.14 12.76 10.04
C THR A 55 12.46 12.01 9.85
N LEU A 56 12.62 11.25 8.77
CA LEU A 56 13.79 10.41 8.55
C LEU A 56 14.91 11.21 7.85
N PRO A 57 16.12 11.31 8.44
CA PRO A 57 17.16 12.22 7.94
C PRO A 57 17.78 11.80 6.61
N ASN A 58 17.64 10.54 6.20
CA ASN A 58 18.24 9.98 4.98
C ASN A 58 17.19 9.61 3.92
N LEU A 59 16.00 10.23 4.00
CA LEU A 59 14.92 10.00 3.06
C LEU A 59 14.56 11.30 2.34
N GLU A 60 14.60 11.26 1.02
CA GLU A 60 14.08 12.33 0.17
C GLU A 60 12.77 11.87 -0.46
N ILE A 61 11.74 12.72 -0.38
CA ILE A 61 10.43 12.46 -0.97
C ILE A 61 10.14 13.54 -2.02
N GLN A 62 9.82 13.11 -3.24
CA GLN A 62 9.42 14.00 -4.32
C GLN A 62 7.98 13.73 -4.76
N GLU A 63 7.05 14.55 -4.28
CA GLU A 63 5.65 14.47 -4.68
C GLU A 63 5.42 15.00 -6.11
N GLY A 64 4.41 14.42 -6.79
CA GLY A 64 4.02 14.83 -8.15
C GLY A 64 5.09 14.61 -9.23
N ALA A 65 6.14 13.85 -8.91
CA ALA A 65 7.23 13.60 -9.84
C ALA A 65 6.83 12.53 -10.88
N SER A 66 7.00 12.87 -12.16
CA SER A 66 6.94 11.86 -13.22
C SER A 66 8.23 11.05 -13.21
N VAL A 67 8.10 9.72 -13.16
CA VAL A 67 9.23 8.78 -13.11
C VAL A 67 9.25 7.95 -14.39
N ALA A 68 10.38 7.97 -15.09
CA ALA A 68 10.68 7.02 -16.15
C ALA A 68 11.79 6.08 -15.68
N CYS A 69 11.64 4.79 -15.92
CA CYS A 69 12.63 3.79 -15.53
C CYS A 69 12.98 2.89 -16.72
N SER A 70 14.26 2.53 -16.80
CA SER A 70 14.81 1.49 -17.67
C SER A 70 15.45 0.43 -16.78
N LEU A 71 15.16 -0.84 -17.03
CA LEU A 71 15.64 -1.99 -16.25
C LEU A 71 16.58 -2.89 -17.05
N GLU A 72 17.36 -2.30 -17.96
CA GLU A 72 18.41 -2.99 -18.71
C GLU A 72 19.60 -3.35 -17.78
N GLU A 73 20.75 -3.73 -18.36
CA GLU A 73 21.93 -4.20 -17.62
C GLU A 73 22.39 -3.22 -16.52
N ASN A 74 22.17 -1.92 -16.73
CA ASN A 74 22.32 -0.88 -15.72
C ASN A 74 20.99 -0.13 -15.52
N PRO A 75 20.27 -0.37 -14.40
CA PRO A 75 19.00 0.31 -14.15
C PRO A 75 19.15 1.83 -14.07
N GLU A 76 18.28 2.54 -14.79
CA GLU A 76 18.22 3.99 -14.80
C GLU A 76 16.85 4.47 -14.36
N VAL A 77 16.82 5.51 -13.52
CA VAL A 77 15.60 6.18 -13.09
C VAL A 77 15.75 7.66 -13.40
N ASN A 78 14.89 8.18 -14.28
CA ASN A 78 14.82 9.60 -14.59
C ASN A 78 13.67 10.25 -13.83
N ILE A 79 14.01 11.26 -13.02
CA ILE A 79 13.07 12.06 -12.25
C ILE A 79 13.35 13.53 -12.57
N LYS A 80 12.37 14.24 -13.16
CA LYS A 80 12.48 15.67 -13.50
C LYS A 80 13.78 16.03 -14.26
N ASN A 81 14.19 15.19 -15.21
CA ASN A 81 15.43 15.29 -16.01
C ASN A 81 16.74 14.97 -15.27
N ASN A 82 16.69 14.53 -14.01
CA ASN A 82 17.85 13.99 -13.30
C ASN A 82 17.86 12.46 -13.44
N VAL A 83 19.00 11.92 -13.87
CA VAL A 83 19.20 10.47 -14.03
C VAL A 83 19.87 9.91 -12.78
N PHE A 84 19.29 8.86 -12.23
CA PHE A 84 19.79 8.12 -11.08
C PHE A 84 20.13 6.68 -11.50
N HIS A 85 21.20 6.14 -10.91
CA HIS A 85 21.64 4.75 -11.09
C HIS A 85 21.53 4.00 -9.75
N PRO A 86 20.32 3.62 -9.32
CA PRO A 86 20.13 2.97 -8.03
C PRO A 86 20.65 1.54 -8.04
N LYS A 87 21.20 1.09 -6.90
CA LYS A 87 21.56 -0.32 -6.69
C LYS A 87 20.32 -1.22 -6.50
N LEU A 88 19.20 -0.63 -6.10
CA LEU A 88 17.92 -1.31 -5.85
C LEU A 88 16.77 -0.38 -6.22
N LEU A 89 15.84 -0.86 -7.04
CA LEU A 89 14.58 -0.18 -7.34
C LEU A 89 13.40 -0.98 -6.76
N ILE A 90 12.52 -0.29 -6.04
CA ILE A 90 11.31 -0.88 -5.45
C ILE A 90 10.07 -0.35 -6.20
N GLY A 91 9.35 -1.24 -6.88
CA GLY A 91 8.08 -0.91 -7.54
C GLY A 91 6.90 -0.90 -6.58
N ALA A 92 6.59 0.27 -6.00
CA ALA A 92 5.45 0.48 -5.08
C ALA A 92 4.31 1.30 -5.70
N ASP A 93 4.16 1.26 -7.03
CA ASP A 93 3.22 2.02 -7.87
C ASP A 93 1.85 1.33 -8.07
N GLY A 94 1.57 0.29 -7.28
CA GLY A 94 0.22 -0.25 -7.08
C GLY A 94 -0.32 -1.16 -8.18
N LEU A 95 -1.65 -1.19 -8.32
CA LEU A 95 -2.37 -2.15 -9.17
C LEU A 95 -1.93 -2.07 -10.64
N HIS A 96 -1.67 -0.87 -11.15
CA HIS A 96 -1.25 -0.62 -12.53
C HIS A 96 0.26 -0.43 -12.68
N SER A 97 1.05 -1.02 -11.77
CA SER A 97 2.51 -0.86 -11.72
C SER A 97 3.18 -1.00 -13.08
N ARG A 98 3.89 0.06 -13.49
CA ARG A 98 4.77 0.08 -14.66
C ARG A 98 6.08 -0.62 -14.36
N VAL A 99 6.59 -0.47 -13.12
CA VAL A 99 7.85 -1.13 -12.71
C VAL A 99 7.72 -2.65 -12.78
N ARG A 100 6.58 -3.21 -12.32
CA ARG A 100 6.29 -4.64 -12.42
C ARG A 100 6.28 -5.15 -13.86
N LYS A 101 5.71 -4.37 -14.79
CA LYS A 101 5.68 -4.68 -16.22
C LYS A 101 7.08 -4.71 -16.83
N LEU A 102 7.86 -3.66 -16.57
CA LEU A 102 9.24 -3.54 -17.07
C LEU A 102 10.14 -4.66 -16.54
N ALA A 103 9.93 -5.08 -15.29
CA ALA A 103 10.67 -6.18 -14.69
C ALA A 103 10.22 -7.57 -15.18
N ASN A 104 9.22 -7.65 -16.07
CA ASN A 104 8.59 -8.90 -16.52
C ASN A 104 8.10 -9.77 -15.34
N LEU A 105 7.63 -9.14 -14.27
CA LEU A 105 7.13 -9.79 -13.04
C LEU A 105 5.60 -9.86 -13.00
N GLU A 106 4.94 -9.72 -14.14
CA GLU A 106 3.50 -9.97 -14.24
C GLU A 106 3.24 -11.46 -14.06
N ALA A 107 2.91 -11.86 -12.84
CA ALA A 107 2.47 -13.22 -12.58
C ALA A 107 1.15 -13.50 -13.32
N THR A 108 1.05 -14.68 -13.93
CA THR A 108 -0.26 -15.27 -14.24
C THR A 108 -0.99 -15.46 -12.91
N ILE A 109 -2.17 -14.87 -12.77
CA ILE A 109 -2.98 -14.89 -11.54
C ILE A 109 -3.01 -16.33 -10.98
N PRO A 110 -2.55 -16.57 -9.74
CA PRO A 110 -2.59 -17.91 -9.17
C PRO A 110 -4.04 -18.40 -9.16
N LYS A 111 -4.28 -19.62 -9.65
CA LYS A 111 -5.58 -20.34 -9.57
C LYS A 111 -5.96 -20.73 -8.13
N LEU A 112 -5.45 -20.04 -7.11
CA LEU A 112 -5.87 -20.27 -5.74
C LEU A 112 -7.31 -19.76 -5.61
N LYS A 113 -8.22 -20.65 -5.21
CA LYS A 113 -9.59 -20.27 -4.85
C LYS A 113 -9.49 -19.30 -3.66
N ARG A 114 -9.64 -18.02 -3.95
CA ARG A 114 -9.74 -16.98 -2.92
C ARG A 114 -11.16 -17.03 -2.38
N TRP A 115 -11.30 -17.36 -1.11
CA TRP A 115 -12.55 -17.21 -0.38
C TRP A 115 -12.54 -15.79 0.20
N GLY A 116 -13.29 -14.89 -0.43
CA GLY A 116 -13.46 -13.52 0.03
C GLY A 116 -14.81 -13.00 -0.45
N CYS A 117 -15.46 -12.20 0.38
CA CYS A 117 -16.64 -11.45 -0.05
C CYS A 117 -16.19 -10.20 -0.79
N SER A 118 -16.35 -10.16 -2.11
CA SER A 118 -16.28 -8.92 -2.88
C SER A 118 -17.66 -8.29 -2.93
N THR A 119 -17.82 -7.05 -2.45
CA THR A 119 -18.95 -6.24 -2.85
C THR A 119 -18.71 -5.78 -4.29
N SER A 120 -19.34 -6.45 -5.25
CA SER A 120 -19.56 -5.86 -6.57
C SER A 120 -20.54 -4.70 -6.38
N PHE A 121 -20.09 -3.47 -6.66
CA PHE A 121 -20.97 -2.31 -6.81
C PHE A 121 -21.43 -2.23 -8.26
#